data_AF-A0A7S4L507-F1
#
_entry.id   AF-A0A7S4L507-F1
#
_cell.length_a   1.000
_cell.length_b   1.000
_cell.length_c   1.000
_cell.angle_alpha   90.00
_cell.angle_beta   90.00
_cell.angle_gamma   90.00
#
_symmetry.space_group_name_H-M   'P 1'
#
loop_
_entity.id
_entity.type
_entity.pdbx_description
1 polymer ?
#
loop_
_entity_poly.entity_id
_entity_poly.type
_entity_poly.pdbx_seq_one_letter_code
_entity_poly.pdbx_strand_id
1 'polypeptide(L)'
;SSAPSPSPSLSSSPPSPPLCPTRTRSSSPNIQALIRSFNEIAMWITGSIVSEKKIRKRIEKIHLAMELLELLIELRNYHSSQAVAAALSHSAISRLKKTWEEVDKVRLEKFQERTKVFSPLQNWTRFRALVRSSTIPCIPYLGITLSDLVFIEEGNSDWIE
;
A
#
# COMPACT_ATOMS: atom_id res chain seq x y z
N SER A 1 64.60 45.06 7.19
CA SER A 1 63.51 44.24 7.76
C SER A 1 62.29 44.42 6.88
N SER A 2 62.24 43.74 5.74
CA SER A 2 61.49 42.49 5.54
C SER A 2 59.98 42.73 5.46
N ALA A 3 59.44 42.78 4.24
CA ALA A 3 58.05 42.38 4.00
C ALA A 3 57.97 40.84 4.12
N PRO A 4 56.81 40.29 4.53
CA PRO A 4 55.94 39.75 3.48
C PRO A 4 54.42 39.96 3.71
N SER A 5 53.76 40.22 2.57
CA SER A 5 52.39 39.88 2.10
C SER A 5 51.21 39.62 3.06
N PRO A 6 49.99 40.09 2.68
CA PRO A 6 48.75 39.72 3.35
C PRO A 6 48.38 38.26 3.01
N SER A 7 48.04 37.47 4.01
CA SER A 7 47.53 36.11 3.86
C SER A 7 46.19 36.12 3.11
N PRO A 8 46.06 35.46 1.94
CA PRO A 8 44.77 35.13 1.40
C PRO A 8 44.37 33.75 1.91
N SER A 9 43.10 33.60 2.27
CA SER A 9 42.23 32.43 2.08
C SER A 9 41.31 32.23 3.28
N LEU A 10 40.09 32.73 3.12
CA LEU A 10 38.93 32.02 3.64
C LEU A 10 39.03 30.57 3.13
N SER A 11 39.26 29.60 4.01
CA SER A 11 38.88 28.23 3.71
C SER A 11 37.39 28.07 4.00
N SER A 12 36.56 28.84 3.30
CA SER A 12 35.19 28.41 3.05
C SER A 12 35.32 27.28 2.05
N SER A 13 35.32 26.05 2.55
CA SER A 13 35.10 24.88 1.70
C SER A 13 33.93 25.19 0.77
N PRO A 14 34.07 25.03 -0.55
CA PRO A 14 32.93 25.24 -1.43
C PRO A 14 31.81 24.29 -0.97
N PRO A 15 30.55 24.74 -0.88
CA PRO A 15 29.47 23.81 -0.66
C PRO A 15 29.55 22.77 -1.78
N SER A 16 29.79 21.51 -1.40
CA SER A 16 29.72 20.39 -2.32
C SER A 16 28.39 20.49 -3.08
N PRO A 17 28.37 20.30 -4.41
CA PRO A 17 27.12 20.32 -5.15
C PRO A 17 26.18 19.30 -4.51
N PRO A 18 24.88 19.62 -4.34
CA PRO A 18 23.94 18.67 -3.78
C PRO A 18 23.99 17.41 -4.64
N LEU A 19 24.34 16.27 -4.03
CA LEU A 19 24.29 14.95 -4.68
C LEU A 19 22.87 14.63 -5.19
N CYS A 20 21.87 15.38 -4.71
CA CYS A 20 20.52 15.35 -5.23
C CYS A 20 20.30 16.51 -6.21
N PRO A 21 20.10 16.25 -7.52
CA PRO A 21 19.60 17.26 -8.42
C PRO A 21 18.23 17.71 -7.91
N THR A 22 18.16 18.92 -7.34
CA THR A 22 16.96 19.73 -7.13
C THR A 22 15.66 18.93 -7.00
N ARG A 23 15.41 18.22 -5.87
CA ARG A 23 14.17 17.44 -5.56
C ARG A 23 13.23 17.31 -6.75
N THR A 24 13.67 16.66 -7.82
CA THR A 24 12.83 16.56 -9.00
C THR A 24 11.74 15.63 -8.53
N ARG A 25 10.45 16.01 -8.69
CA ARG A 25 9.39 15.00 -8.72
C ARG A 25 9.67 14.13 -9.94
N SER A 26 10.66 13.26 -9.84
CA SER A 26 10.90 12.18 -10.78
C SER A 26 9.65 11.34 -10.66
N SER A 27 8.77 11.52 -11.65
CA SER A 27 7.58 10.70 -11.77
C SER A 27 8.06 9.26 -11.74
N SER A 28 7.59 8.48 -10.77
CA SER A 28 7.91 7.07 -10.65
C SER A 28 6.82 6.29 -11.39
N PRO A 29 6.88 6.17 -12.74
CA PRO A 29 5.74 5.73 -13.54
C PRO A 29 5.28 4.32 -13.18
N ASN A 30 6.21 3.44 -12.80
CA ASN A 30 5.92 2.06 -12.42
C ASN A 30 5.23 1.97 -11.06
N ILE A 31 5.69 2.75 -10.07
CA ILE A 31 5.03 2.83 -8.76
C ILE A 31 3.63 3.43 -8.90
N GLN A 32 3.49 4.49 -9.70
CA GLN A 32 2.19 5.06 -9.99
C GLN A 32 1.28 4.09 -10.76
N ALA A 33 1.82 3.28 -11.67
CA ALA A 33 1.06 2.25 -12.38
C ALA A 33 0.55 1.17 -11.41
N LEU A 34 1.37 0.77 -10.44
CA LEU A 34 0.97 -0.18 -9.41
C LEU A 34 -0.12 0.39 -8.48
N ILE A 35 -0.02 1.67 -8.11
CA ILE A 35 -1.05 2.36 -7.33
C ILE A 35 -2.35 2.46 -8.15
N ARG A 36 -2.26 2.79 -9.44
CA ARG A 36 -3.42 2.83 -10.34
C ARG A 36 -4.10 1.46 -10.41
N SER A 37 -3.34 0.38 -10.61
CA SER A 37 -3.92 -0.96 -10.71
C SER A 37 -4.61 -1.39 -9.40
N PHE A 38 -4.07 -1.02 -8.23
CA PHE A 38 -4.74 -1.22 -6.95
C PHE A 38 -6.11 -0.54 -6.92
N ASN A 39 -6.14 0.75 -7.26
CA ASN A 39 -7.35 1.56 -7.24
C ASN A 39 -8.37 1.07 -8.29
N GLU A 40 -7.93 0.68 -9.47
CA GLU A 40 -8.78 0.12 -10.52
C GLU A 40 -9.48 -1.15 -10.05
N ILE A 41 -8.75 -2.09 -9.44
CA ILE A 41 -9.34 -3.31 -8.87
C ILE A 41 -10.36 -2.95 -7.79
N ALA A 42 -9.98 -2.09 -6.83
CA ALA A 42 -10.84 -1.76 -5.70
C ALA A 42 -12.13 -1.05 -6.16
N MET A 43 -12.01 -0.09 -7.07
CA MET A 43 -13.14 0.67 -7.60
C MET A 43 -14.01 -0.16 -8.56
N TRP A 44 -13.42 -1.05 -9.35
CA TRP A 44 -14.17 -1.96 -10.22
C TRP A 44 -15.07 -2.90 -9.40
N ILE A 45 -14.53 -3.52 -8.34
CA ILE A 45 -15.33 -4.37 -7.43
C ILE A 45 -16.41 -3.54 -6.74
N THR A 46 -16.03 -2.36 -6.21
CA THR A 46 -16.97 -1.45 -5.54
C THR A 46 -18.12 -1.05 -6.46
N GLY A 47 -17.81 -0.61 -7.68
CA GLY A 47 -18.80 -0.21 -8.68
C GLY A 47 -19.68 -1.38 -9.13
N SER A 48 -19.10 -2.57 -9.33
CA SER A 48 -19.82 -3.78 -9.73
C SER A 48 -20.87 -4.21 -8.70
N ILE A 49 -20.58 -4.07 -7.40
CA ILE A 49 -21.50 -4.41 -6.30
C ILE A 49 -22.56 -3.32 -6.14
N VAL A 50 -22.17 -2.04 -6.09
CA VAL A 50 -23.10 -0.93 -5.78
C VAL A 50 -24.06 -0.64 -6.94
N SER A 51 -23.67 -0.91 -8.19
CA SER A 51 -24.56 -0.77 -9.36
C SER A 51 -25.60 -1.88 -9.48
N GLU A 52 -25.48 -2.99 -8.75
CA GLU A 52 -26.42 -4.11 -8.82
C GLU A 52 -27.69 -3.85 -7.99
N LYS A 53 -28.82 -3.75 -8.71
CA LYS A 53 -30.12 -3.41 -8.13
C LYS A 53 -30.69 -4.57 -7.31
N LYS A 54 -30.50 -5.82 -7.75
CA LYS A 54 -31.09 -7.00 -7.10
C LYS A 54 -30.22 -7.48 -5.93
N ILE A 55 -30.80 -7.57 -4.73
CA ILE A 55 -30.08 -8.01 -3.51
C ILE A 55 -29.41 -9.37 -3.70
N ARG A 56 -30.12 -10.38 -4.23
CA ARG A 56 -29.55 -11.72 -4.46
C ARG A 56 -28.28 -11.68 -5.33
N LYS A 57 -28.33 -10.98 -6.46
CA LYS A 57 -27.16 -10.81 -7.35
C LYS A 57 -26.03 -10.02 -6.70
N ARG A 58 -26.36 -9.07 -5.83
CA ARG A 58 -25.38 -8.31 -5.07
C ARG A 58 -24.63 -9.20 -4.08
N ILE A 59 -25.34 -10.08 -3.39
CA ILE A 59 -24.75 -11.08 -2.48
C ILE A 59 -23.84 -12.02 -3.25
N GLU A 60 -24.26 -12.52 -4.41
CA GLU A 60 -23.41 -13.35 -5.30
C GLU A 60 -22.10 -12.64 -5.65
N LYS A 61 -22.14 -11.36 -6.00
CA LYS A 61 -20.93 -10.56 -6.28
C LYS A 61 -20.04 -10.36 -5.05
N ILE A 62 -20.63 -10.18 -3.86
CA ILE A 62 -19.87 -10.09 -2.60
C ILE A 62 -19.17 -11.42 -2.31
N HIS A 63 -19.89 -12.54 -2.42
CA HIS A 63 -19.31 -13.87 -2.24
C HIS A 63 -18.19 -14.16 -3.24
N LEU A 64 -18.39 -13.78 -4.50
CA LEU A 64 -17.36 -13.90 -5.53
C LEU A 64 -16.11 -13.08 -5.19
N ALA A 65 -16.27 -11.86 -4.65
CA ALA A 65 -15.15 -11.05 -4.20
C ALA A 65 -14.43 -11.67 -2.99
N MET A 66 -15.16 -12.28 -2.06
CA MET A 66 -14.55 -13.03 -0.94
C MET A 66 -13.74 -14.22 -1.42
N GLU A 67 -14.29 -15.03 -2.35
CA GLU A 67 -13.59 -16.16 -2.96
C GLU A 67 -12.36 -15.71 -3.75
N LEU A 68 -12.46 -14.60 -4.50
CA LEU A 68 -11.34 -14.00 -5.22
C LEU A 68 -10.20 -13.60 -4.26
N LEU A 69 -10.52 -13.01 -3.10
CA LEU A 69 -9.52 -12.67 -2.10
C LEU A 69 -8.76 -13.91 -1.61
N GLU A 70 -9.48 -15.01 -1.33
CA GLU A 70 -8.86 -16.25 -0.87
C GLU A 70 -7.88 -16.80 -1.91
N LEU A 71 -8.31 -16.87 -3.17
CA LEU A 71 -7.46 -17.33 -4.27
C LEU A 71 -6.21 -16.45 -4.43
N LEU A 72 -6.35 -15.13 -4.33
CA LEU A 72 -5.22 -14.20 -4.43
C LEU A 72 -4.21 -14.38 -3.29
N ILE A 73 -4.68 -14.68 -2.07
CA ILE A 73 -3.81 -15.00 -0.93
C ILE A 73 -3.05 -16.31 -1.19
N GLU A 74 -3.74 -17.34 -1.70
CA GLU A 74 -3.13 -18.64 -2.05
C GLU A 74 -2.05 -18.50 -3.14
N LEU A 75 -2.30 -17.63 -4.12
CA LEU A 75 -1.34 -17.26 -5.16
C LEU A 75 -0.22 -16.32 -4.68
N ARG A 76 -0.23 -15.91 -3.40
CA ARG A 76 0.70 -14.94 -2.82
C ARG A 76 0.72 -13.60 -3.57
N ASN A 77 -0.41 -13.23 -4.19
CA ASN A 77 -0.63 -11.91 -4.75
C ASN A 77 -1.29 -11.01 -3.71
N TYR A 78 -0.47 -10.57 -2.75
CA TYR A 78 -0.94 -9.79 -1.61
C TYR A 78 -1.35 -8.36 -1.98
N HIS A 79 -0.77 -7.80 -3.05
CA HIS A 79 -1.15 -6.49 -3.57
C HIS A 79 -2.62 -6.47 -4.02
N SER A 80 -3.00 -7.42 -4.89
CA SER A 80 -4.37 -7.50 -5.39
C SER A 80 -5.35 -7.99 -4.32
N SER A 81 -4.97 -8.94 -3.45
CA SER A 81 -5.87 -9.37 -2.37
C SER A 81 -6.21 -8.23 -1.41
N GLN A 82 -5.24 -7.35 -1.13
CA GLN A 82 -5.49 -6.17 -0.29
C GLN A 82 -6.40 -5.16 -1.01
N ALA A 83 -6.32 -5.04 -2.34
CA ALA A 83 -7.26 -4.22 -3.10
C ALA A 83 -8.70 -4.75 -2.99
N VAL A 84 -8.89 -6.07 -3.01
CA VAL A 84 -10.20 -6.71 -2.80
C VAL A 84 -10.72 -6.47 -1.38
N ALA A 85 -9.86 -6.62 -0.36
CA ALA A 85 -10.22 -6.33 1.02
C ALA A 85 -10.66 -4.86 1.19
N ALA A 86 -9.88 -3.93 0.63
CA ALA A 86 -10.20 -2.50 0.63
C ALA A 86 -11.53 -2.20 -0.07
N ALA A 87 -11.84 -2.88 -1.19
CA ALA A 87 -13.12 -2.74 -1.87
C ALA A 87 -14.29 -3.14 -0.97
N LEU A 88 -14.23 -4.31 -0.32
CA LEU A 88 -15.32 -4.81 0.52
C LEU A 88 -15.50 -3.98 1.81
N SER A 89 -14.43 -3.37 2.32
CA SER A 89 -14.49 -2.40 3.43
C SER A 89 -14.88 -0.98 2.99
N HIS A 90 -14.97 -0.70 1.69
CA HIS A 90 -15.30 0.62 1.17
C HIS A 90 -16.68 1.07 1.66
N SER A 91 -16.80 2.35 2.05
CA SER A 91 -18.02 2.93 2.65
C SER A 91 -19.27 2.72 1.81
N ALA A 92 -19.13 2.74 0.49
CA ALA A 92 -20.21 2.52 -0.46
C ALA A 92 -20.84 1.11 -0.37
N ILE A 93 -20.03 0.09 -0.03
CA ILE A 93 -20.47 -1.30 0.15
C ILE A 93 -20.85 -1.55 1.61
N SER A 94 -20.02 -1.14 2.57
CA SER A 94 -20.25 -1.43 3.99
C SER A 94 -21.57 -0.85 4.53
N ARG A 95 -22.07 0.24 3.93
CA ARG A 95 -23.38 0.83 4.28
C ARG A 95 -24.60 0.05 3.80
N LEU A 96 -24.45 -0.99 2.98
CA LEU A 96 -25.56 -1.76 2.39
C LEU A 96 -26.18 -2.75 3.39
N LYS A 97 -26.76 -2.25 4.49
CA LYS A 97 -27.21 -3.07 5.63
C LYS A 97 -28.09 -4.26 5.25
N LYS A 98 -29.14 -4.03 4.45
CA LYS A 98 -30.04 -5.10 3.97
C LYS A 98 -29.33 -6.20 3.19
N THR A 99 -28.27 -5.87 2.47
CA THR A 99 -27.47 -6.88 1.76
C THR A 99 -26.63 -7.69 2.75
N TRP A 100 -25.95 -7.03 3.68
CA TRP A 100 -25.13 -7.69 4.70
C TRP A 100 -25.91 -8.58 5.66
N GLU A 101 -27.18 -8.26 5.92
CA GLU A 101 -28.10 -9.11 6.71
C GLU A 101 -28.38 -10.47 6.04
N GLU A 102 -28.35 -10.52 4.71
CA GLU A 102 -28.61 -11.72 3.91
C GLU A 102 -27.33 -12.44 3.42
N VAL A 103 -26.15 -11.86 3.67
CA VAL A 103 -24.86 -12.50 3.36
C VAL A 103 -24.66 -13.72 4.25
N ASP A 104 -24.09 -14.78 3.69
CA ASP A 104 -23.76 -16.00 4.42
C ASP A 104 -22.75 -15.70 5.54
N LYS A 105 -23.17 -15.93 6.79
CA LYS A 105 -22.38 -15.63 7.99
C LYS A 105 -21.10 -16.46 8.06
N VAL A 106 -21.13 -17.72 7.61
CA VAL A 106 -19.96 -18.60 7.63
C VAL A 106 -18.90 -18.07 6.65
N ARG A 107 -19.34 -17.65 5.46
CA ARG A 107 -18.44 -17.01 4.47
C ARG A 107 -17.89 -15.69 5.00
N LEU A 108 -18.73 -14.89 5.64
CA LEU A 108 -18.32 -13.61 6.23
C LEU A 108 -17.30 -13.78 7.34
N GLU A 109 -17.49 -14.73 8.26
CA GLU A 109 -16.54 -15.04 9.32
C GLU A 109 -15.20 -15.51 8.75
N LYS A 110 -15.22 -16.41 7.76
CA LYS A 110 -14.02 -16.86 7.05
C LYS A 110 -13.29 -15.69 6.39
N PHE A 111 -14.01 -14.79 5.72
CA PHE A 111 -13.44 -13.58 5.14
C PHE A 111 -12.81 -12.67 6.20
N GLN A 112 -13.48 -12.46 7.33
CA GLN A 112 -12.95 -11.67 8.44
C GLN A 112 -11.67 -12.27 9.02
N GLU A 113 -11.62 -13.60 9.17
CA GLU A 113 -10.41 -14.29 9.61
C GLU A 113 -9.27 -14.11 8.60
N ARG A 114 -9.54 -14.34 7.32
CA ARG A 114 -8.53 -14.19 6.25
C ARG A 114 -7.99 -12.76 6.15
N THR A 115 -8.83 -11.75 6.35
CA THR A 115 -8.43 -10.33 6.23
C THR A 115 -7.65 -9.80 7.44
N LYS A 116 -7.59 -10.54 8.55
CA LYS A 116 -6.76 -10.20 9.73
C LYS A 116 -5.29 -9.99 9.40
N VAL A 117 -4.78 -10.63 8.34
CA VAL A 117 -3.38 -10.46 7.90
C VAL A 117 -3.09 -9.05 7.38
N PHE A 118 -4.11 -8.35 6.87
CA PHE A 118 -4.00 -6.98 6.37
C PHE A 118 -4.36 -5.92 7.42
N SER A 119 -4.29 -6.27 8.70
CA SER A 119 -4.51 -5.32 9.78
C SER A 119 -3.34 -4.32 9.88
N PRO A 120 -3.60 -3.01 9.99
CA PRO A 120 -2.54 -2.01 10.19
C PRO A 120 -1.94 -2.03 11.61
N LEU A 121 -2.49 -2.83 12.53
CA LEU A 121 -2.05 -2.89 13.92
C LEU A 121 -0.58 -3.30 14.04
N GLN A 122 0.10 -2.73 15.04
CA GLN A 122 1.52 -2.99 15.34
C GLN A 122 2.39 -2.86 14.08
N ASN A 123 2.23 -1.78 13.30
CA ASN A 123 2.95 -1.57 12.05
C ASN A 123 2.87 -2.79 11.11
N TRP A 124 1.64 -3.25 10.84
CA TRP A 124 1.39 -4.35 9.91
C TRP A 124 2.14 -5.65 10.27
N THR A 125 2.33 -5.95 11.56
CA THR A 125 3.17 -7.08 12.01
C THR A 125 2.77 -8.41 11.38
N ARG A 126 1.46 -8.70 11.30
CA ARG A 126 0.94 -9.93 10.66
C ARG A 126 1.28 -10.00 9.18
N PHE A 127 1.05 -8.91 8.46
CA PHE A 127 1.38 -8.81 7.04
C PHE A 127 2.88 -8.98 6.80
N ARG A 128 3.72 -8.30 7.59
CA ARG A 128 5.18 -8.39 7.48
C ARG A 128 5.67 -9.81 7.76
N ALA A 129 5.12 -10.49 8.76
CA ALA A 129 5.44 -11.88 9.06
C ALA A 129 5.07 -12.79 7.87
N LEU A 130 3.87 -12.61 7.29
CA LEU A 130 3.41 -13.34 6.11
C LEU A 130 4.36 -13.15 4.91
N VAL A 131 4.72 -11.91 4.58
CA VAL A 131 5.63 -11.64 3.45
C VAL A 131 7.03 -12.24 3.71
N ARG A 132 7.54 -12.18 4.94
CA ARG A 132 8.84 -12.78 5.30
C ARG A 132 8.85 -14.30 5.19
N SER A 133 7.75 -14.97 5.50
CA SER A 133 7.64 -16.43 5.40
C SER A 133 7.20 -16.93 4.02
N SER A 134 6.87 -16.02 3.10
CA SER A 134 6.38 -16.37 1.77
C SER A 134 7.49 -16.84 0.84
N THR A 135 7.25 -17.96 0.16
CA THR A 135 8.11 -18.43 -0.93
C THR A 135 7.86 -17.62 -2.20
N ILE A 136 8.92 -17.35 -2.97
CA ILE A 136 8.83 -16.70 -4.28
C ILE A 136 8.17 -17.69 -5.28
N PRO A 137 7.32 -17.25 -6.22
CA PRO A 137 6.90 -15.87 -6.49
C PRO A 137 5.86 -15.35 -5.48
N CYS A 138 5.96 -14.05 -5.18
CA CYS A 138 5.07 -13.30 -4.27
C CYS A 138 5.02 -11.83 -4.71
N ILE A 139 3.83 -11.21 -4.68
CA ILE A 139 3.62 -9.79 -4.98
C ILE A 139 3.19 -9.07 -3.70
N PRO A 140 4.08 -8.36 -2.98
CA PRO A 140 3.73 -7.67 -1.75
C PRO A 140 2.94 -6.38 -2.02
N TYR A 141 2.11 -5.97 -1.06
CA TYR A 141 1.49 -4.66 -1.04
C TYR A 141 2.55 -3.59 -0.73
N LEU A 142 2.98 -2.85 -1.77
CA LEU A 142 4.09 -1.89 -1.65
C LEU A 142 3.78 -0.68 -0.77
N GLY A 143 2.51 -0.39 -0.46
CA GLY A 143 2.16 0.75 0.39
C GLY A 143 2.89 0.73 1.72
N ILE A 144 3.12 -0.45 2.30
CA ILE A 144 3.85 -0.61 3.57
C ILE A 144 5.34 -0.29 3.39
N THR A 145 5.97 -0.83 2.36
CA THR A 145 7.39 -0.57 2.06
C THR A 145 7.63 0.90 1.73
N LEU A 146 6.71 1.54 0.98
CA LEU A 146 6.81 2.96 0.67
C LEU A 146 6.67 3.81 1.94
N SER A 147 5.77 3.46 2.87
CA SER A 147 5.70 4.12 4.17
C SER A 147 6.98 3.97 4.98
N ASP A 148 7.64 2.80 4.93
CA ASP A 148 8.93 2.61 5.59
C ASP A 148 10.02 3.51 5.00
N LEU A 149 10.07 3.65 3.68
CA LEU A 149 11.04 4.52 3.01
C LEU A 149 10.85 5.98 3.41
N VAL A 150 9.59 6.44 3.45
CA VAL A 150 9.26 7.79 3.92
C VAL A 150 9.67 7.99 5.37
N PHE A 151 9.41 7.00 6.24
CA PHE A 151 9.80 7.09 7.65
C PHE A 151 11.33 7.16 7.85
N ILE A 152 12.09 6.43 7.03
CA ILE A 152 13.56 6.48 7.06
C ILE A 152 14.05 7.85 6.57
N GLU A 153 13.49 8.35 5.47
CA GLU A 153 13.85 9.65 4.88
C GLU A 153 13.54 10.81 5.82
N GLU A 154 12.36 10.84 6.44
CA GLU A 154 11.95 11.92 7.34
C GLU A 154 12.58 11.81 8.74
N GLY A 155 12.97 10.59 9.15
CA GLY A 155 13.45 10.30 10.50
C GLY A 155 14.96 10.44 10.70
N ASN A 156 15.74 10.64 9.63
CA ASN A 156 17.21 10.68 9.70
C ASN A 156 17.74 11.88 8.91
N SER A 157 18.69 12.62 9.49
CA SER A 157 19.39 13.69 8.77
C SER A 157 20.20 13.11 7.62
N ASP A 158 20.19 13.80 6.48
CA ASP A 158 21.03 13.43 5.32
C ASP A 158 22.53 13.43 5.65
N TRP A 159 22.93 14.25 6.63
CA TRP A 159 24.30 14.44 7.06
C TRP A 159 24.41 14.30 8.59
N ILE A 160 25.48 13.66 9.05
CA ILE A 160 25.84 13.57 10.47
C ILE A 160 26.87 14.68 10.72
N GLU A 161 26.60 15.56 11.69
CA GLU A 161 27.57 16.55 12.19
C GLU A 161 28.65 15.93 13.09
#